data_AF-A0A9X9MIF3-F1
#
_entry.id   AF-A0A9X9MIF3-F1
#
_cell.length_a   1.000
_cell.length_b   1.000
_cell.length_c   1.000
_cell.angle_alpha   90.00
_cell.angle_beta   90.00
_cell.angle_gamma   90.00
#
_symmetry.space_group_name_H-M   'P 1'
#
loop_
_entity.id
_entity.type
_entity.pdbx_description
1 polymer ?
#
loop_
_entity_poly.entity_id
_entity_poly.type
_entity_poly.pdbx_seq_one_letter_code
_entity_poly.pdbx_strand_id
1 'polypeptide(L)'
;MDQLSELIEYTSLKPLDSLLDKFRVEFDPENKPMAGKCISQCSKLLADFQAINDLILDLRVYTRNLQNVAAVVDLQNKLIYLLHNIVLQRVCVSDFGDVIESINSHASDRVIWSDVMEVVDRCYEYDLMDRQGYLGNGFR
;
A
#
# COMPACT_ATOMS: atom_id res chain seq x y z
N MET A 1 16.40 -7.16 -16.56
CA MET A 1 16.08 -7.66 -15.20
C MET A 1 14.61 -7.35 -14.96
N ASP A 2 13.85 -8.15 -14.21
CA ASP A 2 12.47 -7.75 -13.90
C ASP A 2 12.47 -6.57 -12.90
N GLN A 3 11.46 -5.70 -12.98
CA GLN A 3 11.38 -4.47 -12.17
C GLN A 3 11.42 -4.76 -10.66
N LEU A 4 10.87 -5.92 -10.25
CA LEU A 4 10.86 -6.35 -8.86
C LEU A 4 12.28 -6.72 -8.41
N SER A 5 13.04 -7.45 -9.22
CA SER A 5 14.40 -7.86 -8.91
C SER A 5 15.34 -6.67 -8.78
N GLU A 6 15.21 -5.67 -9.66
CA GLU A 6 15.95 -4.41 -9.52
C GLU A 6 15.59 -3.75 -8.18
N LEU A 7 14.30 -3.62 -7.87
CA LEU A 7 13.86 -3.06 -6.58
C LEU A 7 14.46 -3.80 -5.38
N ILE A 8 14.43 -5.15 -5.38
CA ILE A 8 14.97 -5.97 -4.29
C ILE A 8 16.48 -5.80 -4.14
N GLU A 9 17.22 -5.70 -5.25
CA GLU A 9 18.66 -5.42 -5.20
C GLU A 9 18.92 -4.09 -4.47
N TYR A 10 18.15 -3.04 -4.78
CA TYR A 10 18.31 -1.74 -4.13
C TYR A 10 17.81 -1.70 -2.68
N THR A 11 16.72 -2.40 -2.35
CA THR A 11 16.23 -2.45 -0.97
C THR A 11 17.06 -3.35 -0.07
N SER A 12 17.80 -4.32 -0.61
CA SER A 12 18.75 -5.15 0.15
C SER A 12 19.81 -4.33 0.89
N LEU A 13 20.16 -3.15 0.37
CA LEU A 13 21.12 -2.23 0.98
C LEU A 13 20.52 -1.43 2.14
N LYS A 14 19.19 -1.30 2.18
CA LYS A 14 18.44 -0.56 3.21
C LYS A 14 17.10 -1.28 3.46
N PRO A 15 17.07 -2.38 4.23
CA PRO A 15 15.85 -3.18 4.41
C PRO A 15 14.64 -2.36 4.90
N LEU A 16 13.44 -2.84 4.62
CA LEU A 16 12.20 -2.17 5.06
C LEU A 16 11.94 -2.30 6.57
N ASP A 17 12.68 -3.15 7.29
CA ASP A 17 12.45 -3.53 8.69
C ASP A 17 12.03 -2.36 9.60
N SER A 18 12.80 -1.26 9.62
CA SER A 18 12.50 -0.12 10.49
C SER A 18 11.17 0.56 10.18
N LEU A 19 10.74 0.56 8.92
CA LEU A 19 9.47 1.14 8.48
C LEU A 19 8.32 0.18 8.82
N LEU A 20 8.52 -1.11 8.58
CA LEU A 20 7.52 -2.13 8.87
C LEU A 20 7.31 -2.31 10.38
N ASP A 21 8.36 -2.18 11.20
CA ASP A 21 8.25 -2.19 12.66
C ASP A 21 7.43 -1.03 13.19
N LYS A 22 7.60 0.18 12.62
CA LYS A 22 6.75 1.32 12.94
C LYS A 22 5.29 1.01 12.62
N PHE A 23 5.01 0.49 11.43
CA PHE A 23 3.66 0.08 11.05
C PHE A 23 3.08 -0.96 12.01
N ARG A 24 3.82 -2.01 12.39
CA ARG A 24 3.35 -3.04 13.35
C ARG A 24 3.00 -2.46 14.72
N VAL A 25 3.71 -1.43 15.17
CA VAL A 25 3.43 -0.77 16.46
C VAL A 25 2.17 0.08 16.38
N GLU A 26 1.93 0.73 15.23
CA GLU A 26 0.78 1.60 14.98
C GLU A 26 -0.49 0.80 14.62
N PHE A 27 -0.33 -0.28 13.87
CA PHE A 27 -1.36 -1.23 13.45
C PHE A 27 -1.42 -2.39 14.45
N ASP A 28 -2.15 -2.20 15.55
CA ASP A 28 -2.39 -3.25 16.53
C ASP A 28 -3.77 -3.88 16.30
N PRO A 29 -3.86 -5.06 15.63
CA PRO A 29 -5.14 -5.70 15.37
C PRO A 29 -5.85 -6.15 16.66
N GLU A 30 -5.13 -6.36 17.76
CA GLU A 30 -5.65 -6.97 18.98
C GLU A 30 -5.64 -6.09 20.25
N ASN A 31 -4.78 -5.07 20.42
CA ASN A 31 -4.56 -4.50 21.77
C ASN A 31 -4.12 -3.04 21.95
N LYS A 32 -4.17 -2.15 20.96
CA LYS A 32 -3.93 -0.72 21.20
C LYS A 32 -4.98 0.16 20.54
N PRO A 33 -6.00 0.61 21.30
CA PRO A 33 -6.66 1.84 20.91
C PRO A 33 -5.60 2.93 20.94
N MET A 34 -5.40 3.62 19.80
CA MET A 34 -4.73 4.91 19.70
C MET A 34 -4.91 5.69 21.01
N ALA A 35 -3.87 5.72 21.85
CA ALA A 35 -3.83 6.27 23.20
C ALA A 35 -5.22 6.47 23.88
N GLY A 36 -5.80 5.39 24.42
CA GLY A 36 -6.76 5.49 25.54
C GLY A 36 -8.15 6.07 25.25
N LYS A 37 -8.66 5.98 24.01
CA LYS A 37 -10.09 6.25 23.75
C LYS A 37 -10.82 4.93 23.47
N CYS A 38 -12.02 4.73 24.05
CA CYS A 38 -12.93 3.69 23.58
C CYS A 38 -13.15 3.87 22.07
N ILE A 39 -12.60 2.97 21.27
CA ILE A 39 -12.71 3.02 19.81
C ILE A 39 -13.98 2.25 19.44
N SER A 40 -15.02 2.96 19.00
CA SER A 40 -16.15 2.34 18.31
C SER A 40 -15.67 1.63 17.03
N GLN A 41 -16.41 0.67 16.48
CA GLN A 41 -16.02 0.02 15.21
C GLN A 41 -15.71 1.03 14.09
N CYS A 42 -16.47 2.13 14.00
CA CYS A 42 -16.21 3.23 13.07
C CYS A 42 -14.88 3.96 13.33
N SER A 43 -14.50 4.09 14.60
CA SER A 43 -13.22 4.68 15.00
C SER A 43 -12.03 3.75 14.71
N LYS A 44 -12.25 2.42 14.68
CA LYS A 44 -11.20 1.43 14.36
C LYS A 44 -10.92 1.43 12.87
N LEU A 45 -11.97 1.36 12.05
CA LEU A 45 -11.87 1.46 10.59
C LEU A 45 -11.12 2.72 10.15
N LEU A 46 -11.37 3.87 10.81
CA LEU A 46 -10.65 5.10 10.52
C LEU A 46 -9.16 5.02 10.87
N ALA A 47 -8.82 4.41 12.01
CA ALA A 47 -7.43 4.24 12.43
C ALA A 47 -6.67 3.26 11.50
N ASP A 48 -7.29 2.13 11.14
CA ASP A 48 -6.72 1.14 10.23
C ASP A 48 -6.46 1.77 8.84
N PHE A 49 -7.41 2.56 8.35
CA PHE A 49 -7.25 3.29 7.09
C PHE A 49 -6.13 4.33 7.15
N GLN A 50 -5.98 5.01 8.28
CA GLN A 50 -4.92 5.97 8.48
C GLN A 50 -3.53 5.30 8.55
N ALA A 51 -3.41 4.18 9.24
CA ALA A 51 -2.18 3.39 9.28
C ALA A 51 -1.77 2.90 7.88
N ILE A 52 -2.73 2.44 7.06
CA ILE A 52 -2.47 2.07 5.66
C ILE A 52 -1.98 3.27 4.85
N ASN A 53 -2.65 4.42 4.96
CA ASN A 53 -2.24 5.63 4.26
C ASN A 53 -0.80 6.04 4.65
N ASP A 54 -0.47 6.00 5.93
CA ASP A 54 0.85 6.34 6.45
C ASP A 54 1.92 5.33 5.99
N LEU A 55 1.59 4.03 5.93
CA LEU A 55 2.46 3.01 5.34
C LEU A 55 2.81 3.33 3.88
N ILE A 56 1.81 3.60 3.04
CA ILE A 56 2.05 3.87 1.61
C ILE A 56 2.86 5.18 1.43
N LEU A 57 2.61 6.19 2.28
CA LEU A 57 3.42 7.41 2.30
C LEU A 57 4.88 7.13 2.68
N ASP A 58 5.11 6.34 3.74
CA ASP A 58 6.44 5.98 4.20
C ASP A 58 7.19 5.17 3.12
N LEU A 59 6.54 4.20 2.46
CA LEU A 59 7.11 3.44 1.33
C LEU A 59 7.49 4.35 0.16
N ARG A 60 6.67 5.36 -0.12
CA ARG A 60 6.99 6.37 -1.15
C ARG A 60 8.19 7.23 -0.77
N VAL A 61 8.28 7.66 0.49
CA VAL A 61 9.43 8.44 0.97
C VAL A 61 10.70 7.60 0.96
N TYR A 62 10.60 6.33 1.37
CA TYR A 62 11.68 5.38 1.33
C TYR A 62 12.23 5.23 -0.11
N THR A 63 11.35 5.01 -1.09
CA THR A 63 11.74 4.86 -2.51
C THR A 63 12.28 6.14 -3.13
N ARG A 64 11.93 7.33 -2.63
CA ARG A 64 12.55 8.60 -3.07
C ARG A 64 14.04 8.66 -2.81
N ASN A 65 14.55 7.94 -1.82
CA ASN A 65 15.97 7.89 -1.53
C ASN A 65 16.73 6.91 -2.44
N LEU A 66 16.03 6.23 -3.35
CA LEU A 66 16.56 5.26 -4.32
C LEU A 66 16.51 5.80 -5.76
N GLN A 67 16.37 7.11 -5.92
CA GLN A 67 16.31 7.79 -7.23
C GLN A 67 17.58 7.56 -8.02
N ASN A 68 17.54 6.65 -9.01
CA ASN A 68 18.39 6.55 -10.22
C ASN A 68 18.08 5.29 -11.05
N VAL A 69 16.94 4.64 -10.80
CA VAL A 69 16.57 3.33 -11.35
C VAL A 69 15.18 3.43 -11.94
N ALA A 70 15.02 3.00 -13.20
CA ALA A 70 13.73 3.06 -13.89
C ALA A 70 12.62 2.32 -13.13
N ALA A 71 12.94 1.15 -12.56
CA ALA A 71 12.02 0.38 -11.71
C ALA A 71 11.54 1.16 -10.47
N VAL A 72 12.42 1.94 -9.83
CA VAL A 72 12.07 2.78 -8.67
C VAL A 72 11.14 3.92 -9.08
N VAL A 73 11.36 4.53 -10.25
CA VAL A 73 10.49 5.60 -10.76
C VAL A 73 9.09 5.07 -11.06
N ASP A 74 8.98 3.91 -11.69
CA ASP A 74 7.70 3.26 -11.97
C ASP A 74 6.95 2.92 -10.68
N LEU A 75 7.65 2.33 -9.70
CA LEU A 75 7.10 2.08 -8.37
C LEU A 75 6.61 3.35 -7.68
N GLN A 76 7.36 4.46 -7.75
CA GLN A 76 6.92 5.72 -7.17
C GLN A 76 5.61 6.23 -7.81
N ASN A 77 5.45 6.07 -9.12
CA ASN A 77 4.21 6.42 -9.81
C ASN A 77 3.05 5.52 -9.36
N LYS A 78 3.30 4.21 -9.22
CA LYS A 78 2.35 3.23 -8.69
C LYS A 78 1.91 3.56 -7.26
N LEU A 79 2.84 3.93 -6.37
CA LEU A 79 2.51 4.36 -5.01
C LEU A 79 1.74 5.68 -4.96
N ILE A 80 2.03 6.64 -5.85
CA ILE A 80 1.24 7.88 -5.98
C ILE A 80 -0.19 7.57 -6.42
N TYR A 81 -0.35 6.67 -7.38
CA TYR A 81 -1.66 6.24 -7.84
C TYR A 81 -2.47 5.55 -6.73
N LEU A 82 -1.83 4.70 -5.93
CA LEU A 82 -2.46 4.08 -4.77
C LEU A 82 -2.91 5.11 -3.73
N LEU A 83 -2.05 6.06 -3.37
CA LEU A 83 -2.40 7.16 -2.46
C LEU A 83 -3.61 7.96 -2.96
N HIS A 84 -3.67 8.23 -4.26
CA HIS A 84 -4.81 8.92 -4.84
C HIS A 84 -6.11 8.11 -4.68
N ASN A 85 -6.07 6.79 -4.90
CA ASN A 85 -7.23 5.92 -4.70
C ASN A 85 -7.66 5.81 -3.23
N ILE A 86 -6.70 5.80 -2.30
CA ILE A 86 -6.96 5.89 -0.85
C ILE A 86 -7.69 7.20 -0.53
N VAL A 87 -7.18 8.35 -0.98
CA VAL A 87 -7.82 9.66 -0.73
C VAL A 87 -9.22 9.74 -1.34
N LEU A 88 -9.42 9.16 -2.52
CA LEU A 88 -10.74 9.09 -3.17
C LEU A 88 -11.67 8.02 -2.57
N GLN A 89 -11.23 7.28 -1.55
CA GLN A 89 -11.99 6.18 -0.92
C GLN A 89 -12.43 5.11 -1.93
N ARG A 90 -11.60 4.86 -2.96
CA ARG A 90 -11.81 3.84 -3.99
C ARG A 90 -11.25 2.47 -3.60
N VAL A 91 -10.52 2.43 -2.50
CA VAL A 91 -10.01 1.22 -1.87
C VAL A 91 -10.47 1.19 -0.42
N CYS A 92 -10.59 -0.01 0.13
CA CYS A 92 -10.96 -0.26 1.51
C CYS A 92 -9.85 -1.03 2.24
N VAL A 93 -9.91 -1.06 3.57
CA VAL A 93 -8.89 -1.72 4.41
C VAL A 93 -8.67 -3.19 4.00
N SER A 94 -9.73 -3.90 3.61
CA SER A 94 -9.64 -5.31 3.18
C SER A 94 -8.85 -5.52 1.90
N ASP A 95 -8.73 -4.51 1.03
CA ASP A 95 -7.91 -4.62 -0.18
C ASP A 95 -6.42 -4.75 0.14
N PHE A 96 -6.02 -4.39 1.37
CA PHE A 96 -4.66 -4.48 1.89
C PHE A 96 -4.46 -5.70 2.80
N GLY A 97 -5.40 -6.64 2.86
CA GLY A 97 -5.34 -7.81 3.75
C GLY A 97 -4.03 -8.58 3.63
N ASP A 98 -3.63 -8.92 2.40
CA ASP A 98 -2.39 -9.66 2.13
C ASP A 98 -1.14 -8.87 2.55
N VAL A 99 -1.13 -7.55 2.29
CA VAL A 99 -0.02 -6.66 2.70
C VAL A 99 0.11 -6.66 4.23
N ILE A 100 -1.01 -6.52 4.94
CA ILE A 100 -1.06 -6.50 6.41
C ILE A 100 -0.59 -7.84 6.97
N GLU A 101 -1.07 -8.95 6.41
CA GLU A 101 -0.68 -10.30 6.82
C GLU A 101 0.82 -10.51 6.65
N SER A 102 1.36 -10.19 5.47
CA SER A 102 2.79 -10.32 5.17
C SER A 102 3.66 -9.45 6.08
N ILE A 103 3.23 -8.22 6.41
CA ILE A 103 3.96 -7.38 7.37
C ILE A 103 3.96 -8.03 8.75
N ASN A 104 2.80 -8.48 9.24
CA ASN A 104 2.68 -9.08 10.58
C ASN A 104 3.41 -10.43 10.70
N SER A 105 3.46 -11.20 9.62
CA SER A 105 4.19 -12.47 9.57
C SER A 105 5.71 -12.30 9.36
N HIS A 106 6.21 -11.07 9.32
CA HIS A 106 7.62 -10.75 9.05
C HIS A 106 8.10 -11.37 7.73
N ALA A 107 7.26 -11.29 6.69
CA ALA A 107 7.65 -11.71 5.35
C ALA A 107 8.82 -10.87 4.82
N SER A 108 9.57 -11.43 3.86
CA SER A 108 10.68 -10.72 3.22
C SER A 108 10.21 -9.49 2.44
N ASP A 109 11.05 -8.47 2.31
CA ASP A 109 10.79 -7.26 1.49
C ASP A 109 10.24 -7.59 0.09
N ARG A 110 10.69 -8.71 -0.52
CA ARG A 110 10.20 -9.18 -1.80
C ARG A 110 8.70 -9.48 -1.81
N VAL A 111 8.23 -10.15 -0.76
CA VAL A 111 6.81 -10.48 -0.59
C VAL A 111 6.02 -9.20 -0.35
N ILE A 112 6.49 -8.34 0.57
CA ILE A 112 5.86 -7.05 0.86
C ILE A 112 5.68 -6.19 -0.39
N TRP A 113 6.73 -6.06 -1.21
CA TRP A 113 6.65 -5.30 -2.45
C TRP A 113 5.73 -5.96 -3.48
N SER A 114 5.71 -7.29 -3.56
CA SER A 114 4.80 -8.02 -4.44
C SER A 114 3.35 -7.74 -4.07
N ASP A 115 3.00 -7.86 -2.79
CA ASP A 115 1.62 -7.68 -2.31
C ASP A 115 1.16 -6.24 -2.54
N VAL A 116 2.02 -5.25 -2.25
CA VAL A 116 1.72 -3.83 -2.52
C VAL A 116 1.48 -3.58 -4.01
N MET A 117 2.30 -4.16 -4.88
CA MET A 117 2.12 -4.03 -6.34
C MET A 117 0.81 -4.67 -6.80
N GLU A 118 0.42 -5.79 -6.21
CA GLU A 118 -0.84 -6.46 -6.54
C GLU A 118 -2.06 -5.58 -6.20
N VAL A 119 -2.05 -4.90 -5.04
CA VAL A 119 -3.09 -3.91 -4.70
C VAL A 119 -3.18 -2.83 -5.76
N VAL A 120 -2.03 -2.29 -6.18
CA VAL A 120 -1.96 -1.24 -7.20
C VAL A 120 -2.52 -1.72 -8.53
N ASP A 121 -2.09 -2.89 -8.98
CA ASP A 121 -2.49 -3.42 -10.29
C ASP A 121 -4.00 -3.71 -10.31
N ARG A 122 -4.59 -4.22 -9.22
CA ARG A 122 -6.06 -4.32 -9.04
C ARG A 122 -6.75 -2.95 -9.16
N CYS A 123 -6.19 -1.90 -8.57
CA CYS A 123 -6.73 -0.54 -8.70
C CYS A 123 -6.68 0.00 -10.14
N TYR A 124 -5.70 -0.40 -10.94
CA TYR A 124 -5.64 -0.04 -12.36
C TYR A 124 -6.72 -0.76 -13.18
N GLU A 125 -6.97 -2.03 -12.89
CA GLU A 125 -8.01 -2.80 -13.56
C GLU A 125 -9.41 -2.25 -13.31
N TYR A 126 -9.75 -1.87 -12.07
CA TYR A 126 -11.04 -1.28 -11.74
C TYR A 126 -11.28 0.04 -12.49
N ASP A 127 -10.29 0.94 -12.52
CA ASP A 127 -10.38 2.22 -13.23
C ASP A 127 -10.53 2.03 -14.76
N LEU A 128 -9.94 0.97 -15.32
CA LEU A 128 -10.10 0.61 -16.73
C LEU A 128 -11.51 0.08 -17.03
N MET A 129 -12.05 -0.77 -16.15
CA MET A 129 -13.42 -1.30 -16.30
C MET A 129 -14.48 -0.21 -16.11
N ASP A 130 -14.30 0.71 -15.15
CA ASP A 130 -15.20 1.85 -14.97
C ASP A 130 -15.23 2.73 -16.23
N ARG A 131 -14.06 3.04 -16.82
CA ARG A 131 -14.00 3.80 -18.08
C ARG A 131 -14.66 3.08 -19.26
N GLN A 132 -14.60 1.75 -19.33
CA GLN A 132 -15.28 0.98 -20.37
C GLN A 132 -16.80 0.91 -20.13
N GLY A 133 -17.26 0.88 -18.87
CA GLY A 133 -18.68 0.92 -18.51
C GLY A 133 -19.38 2.22 -18.93
N TYR A 134 -18.69 3.37 -18.89
CA TYR A 134 -19.22 4.64 -19.41
C TYR A 134 -19.33 4.69 -20.94
N LEU A 135 -18.56 3.89 -21.68
CA LEU A 135 -18.66 3.79 -23.14
C LEU A 135 -19.76 2.81 -23.59
N GLY A 136 -20.33 2.00 -22.69
CA GLY A 136 -21.34 0.99 -22.99
C GLY A 136 -22.80 1.43 -22.84
N ASN A 137 -23.08 2.58 -22.23
CA ASN A 137 -24.47 3.02 -21.91
C ASN A 137 -24.93 4.26 -22.69
N GLY A 138 -24.22 4.66 -23.74
CA GLY A 138 -24.64 5.73 -24.63
C GLY A 138 -24.90 5.21 -26.03
N PHE A 139 -25.94 4.40 -26.24
CA PHE A 139 -26.73 4.26 -27.48
C PHE A 139 -27.68 3.07 -27.30
N ARG A 140 -28.90 3.33 -26.82
CA ARG A 140 -30.08 2.56 -27.21
C ARG A 140 -31.33 3.41 -27.11
#